data_AF-A0A5B8MTW5-F1
#
_entry.id   AF-A0A5B8MTW5-F1
#
_cell.length_a   1.000
_cell.length_b   1.000
_cell.length_c   1.000
_cell.angle_alpha   90.00
_cell.angle_beta   90.00
_cell.angle_gamma   90.00
#
_symmetry.space_group_name_H-M   'P 1'
#
loop_
_entity.id
_entity.type
_entity.pdbx_description
1 polymer ?
#
loop_
_entity_poly.entity_id
_entity_poly.type
_entity_poly.pdbx_seq_one_letter_code
_entity_poly.pdbx_strand_id
1 'polypeptide(L)'
;MCGLFIPMLSTGLSSPEAKAAEGDDEPLKKCRECLGTGIVTCDLCGGTGKWKALERKRPQDSYQYTECPQCYGRGTLVCQVCFGTGVYNVRGLLRRPEAKELVKQIARGGIAPGEAKILLEQARREMKENEQAQE
;
A
#
# COMPACT_ATOMS: atom_id res chain seq x y z
N MET A 1 -16.35 64.31 11.17
CA MET A 1 -16.15 62.86 11.40
C MET A 1 -16.63 62.11 10.16
N CYS A 2 -15.75 61.89 9.20
CA CYS A 2 -16.04 61.11 7.99
C CYS A 2 -15.22 59.82 8.04
N GLY A 3 -15.85 58.72 8.44
CA GLY A 3 -15.27 57.39 8.35
C GLY A 3 -15.36 56.89 6.91
N LEU A 4 -14.22 56.67 6.26
CA LEU A 4 -14.15 56.05 4.94
C LEU A 4 -14.28 54.53 5.10
N PHE A 5 -15.41 53.99 4.65
CA PHE A 5 -15.63 52.57 4.45
C PHE A 5 -14.81 52.11 3.23
N ILE A 6 -13.86 51.20 3.44
CA ILE A 6 -13.10 50.54 2.36
C ILE A 6 -13.83 49.24 2.01
N PRO A 7 -14.27 49.02 0.75
CA PRO A 7 -14.91 47.77 0.38
C PRO A 7 -13.86 46.68 0.23
N MET A 8 -14.10 45.56 0.89
CA MET A 8 -13.31 44.34 0.77
C MET A 8 -13.63 43.71 -0.60
N LEU A 9 -12.73 43.85 -1.58
CA LEU A 9 -12.84 43.13 -2.85
C LEU A 9 -12.57 41.64 -2.59
N SER A 10 -13.63 40.84 -2.61
CA SER A 10 -13.55 39.39 -2.68
C SER A 10 -12.98 38.97 -4.03
N THR A 11 -11.66 38.80 -4.12
CA THR A 11 -11.04 38.06 -5.22
C THR A 11 -11.42 36.59 -5.07
N GLY A 12 -12.37 36.14 -5.87
CA GLY A 12 -12.75 34.74 -6.00
C GLY A 12 -11.54 33.93 -6.45
N LEU A 13 -10.98 33.15 -5.52
CA LEU A 13 -9.99 32.13 -5.80
C LEU A 13 -10.72 30.97 -6.49
N SER A 14 -10.80 31.00 -7.82
CA SER A 14 -11.26 29.86 -8.61
C SER A 14 -10.15 28.80 -8.59
N SER A 15 -10.31 27.82 -7.70
CA SER A 15 -9.45 26.65 -7.64
C SER A 15 -9.65 25.84 -8.93
N PRO A 16 -8.58 25.36 -9.61
CA PRO A 16 -8.76 24.46 -10.73
C PRO A 16 -9.31 23.13 -10.21
N GLU A 17 -10.43 22.70 -10.76
CA GLU A 17 -11.04 21.40 -10.51
C GLU A 17 -10.01 20.29 -10.78
N ALA A 18 -9.57 19.60 -9.73
CA ALA A 18 -8.65 18.48 -9.87
C ALA A 18 -9.40 17.30 -10.50
N LYS A 19 -9.33 17.18 -11.84
CA LYS A 19 -9.69 15.96 -12.56
C LYS A 19 -8.85 14.82 -11.99
N ALA A 20 -9.50 13.91 -11.26
CA ALA A 20 -8.87 12.69 -10.79
C ALA A 20 -8.31 11.94 -12.00
N ALA A 21 -7.03 11.58 -11.97
CA ALA A 21 -6.40 10.80 -13.02
C ALA A 21 -7.15 9.47 -13.14
N GLU A 22 -7.94 9.33 -14.20
CA GLU A 22 -8.51 8.08 -14.64
C GLU A 22 -7.34 7.16 -14.98
N GLY A 23 -7.20 6.08 -14.21
CA GLY A 23 -6.11 5.14 -14.42
C GLY A 23 -6.39 4.36 -15.68
N ASP A 24 -5.63 4.66 -16.72
CA ASP A 24 -5.53 3.93 -17.98
C ASP A 24 -5.56 2.40 -17.74
N ASP A 25 -6.60 1.75 -18.28
CA ASP A 25 -6.88 0.30 -18.33
C ASP A 25 -5.87 -0.47 -19.21
N GLU A 26 -4.61 -0.05 -19.21
CA GLU A 26 -3.53 -0.84 -19.78
C GLU A 26 -3.36 -2.14 -18.96
N PRO A 27 -3.12 -3.30 -19.60
CA PRO A 27 -2.99 -4.58 -18.92
C PRO A 27 -2.01 -4.41 -17.77
N LEU A 28 -2.53 -4.62 -16.54
CA LEU A 28 -1.88 -4.23 -15.28
C LEU A 28 -0.41 -4.63 -15.30
N LYS A 29 0.44 -3.65 -15.63
CA LYS A 29 1.88 -3.86 -15.63
C LYS A 29 2.23 -4.32 -14.22
N LYS A 30 3.09 -5.33 -14.12
CA LYS A 30 3.50 -5.86 -12.81
C LYS A 30 4.32 -4.79 -12.08
N CYS A 31 4.12 -4.66 -10.77
CA CYS A 31 4.94 -3.79 -9.94
C CYS A 31 6.43 -4.11 -10.17
N ARG A 32 7.27 -3.09 -10.41
CA ARG A 32 8.69 -3.28 -10.74
C ARG A 32 9.51 -3.78 -9.55
N GLU A 33 9.09 -3.44 -8.33
CA GLU A 33 9.81 -3.78 -7.12
C GLU A 33 9.64 -5.26 -6.73
N CYS A 34 8.40 -5.74 -6.69
CA CYS A 34 8.08 -7.11 -6.31
C CYS A 34 7.79 -8.02 -7.53
N LEU A 35 7.98 -7.53 -8.75
CA LEU A 35 7.68 -8.26 -9.99
C LEU A 35 6.26 -8.84 -10.07
N GLY A 36 5.30 -8.20 -9.38
CA GLY A 36 3.90 -8.62 -9.33
C GLY A 36 3.55 -9.68 -8.27
N THR A 37 4.47 -10.02 -7.38
CA THR A 37 4.17 -10.92 -6.24
C THR A 37 3.42 -10.20 -5.11
N GLY A 38 3.61 -8.88 -4.97
CA GLY A 38 3.07 -8.10 -3.85
C GLY A 38 3.89 -8.23 -2.56
N ILE A 39 4.98 -8.99 -2.57
CA ILE A 39 5.77 -9.31 -1.39
C ILE A 39 7.24 -9.03 -1.69
N VAL A 40 7.96 -8.49 -0.72
CA VAL A 40 9.42 -8.31 -0.76
C VAL A 40 10.08 -9.08 0.37
N THR A 41 11.33 -9.49 0.19
CA THR A 41 12.12 -10.12 1.25
C THR A 41 12.39 -9.11 2.37
N CYS A 42 12.39 -9.57 3.62
CA CYS A 42 12.77 -8.71 4.73
C CYS A 42 14.30 -8.51 4.73
N ASP A 43 14.75 -7.30 4.39
CA ASP A 43 16.18 -6.97 4.31
C ASP A 43 16.91 -7.16 5.63
N LEU A 44 16.22 -6.90 6.73
CA LEU A 44 16.76 -6.92 8.07
C LEU A 44 17.22 -8.31 8.52
N CYS A 45 16.51 -9.36 8.10
CA CYS A 45 16.87 -10.74 8.38
C CYS A 45 17.30 -11.51 7.12
N GLY A 46 17.40 -10.84 5.97
CA GLY A 46 17.69 -11.44 4.68
C GLY A 46 16.73 -12.56 4.29
N GLY A 47 15.45 -12.46 4.67
CA GLY A 47 14.46 -13.50 4.39
C GLY A 47 14.38 -14.64 5.41
N THR A 48 15.29 -14.72 6.38
CA THR A 48 15.34 -15.87 7.31
C THR A 48 14.29 -15.82 8.43
N GLY A 49 13.66 -14.66 8.65
CA GLY A 49 12.75 -14.43 9.77
C GLY A 49 13.43 -14.32 11.14
N LYS A 50 14.73 -14.62 11.24
CA LYS A 50 15.49 -14.60 12.49
C LYS A 50 16.49 -13.46 12.51
N TRP A 51 16.56 -12.76 13.62
CA TRP A 51 17.58 -11.75 13.89
C TRP A 51 18.68 -12.37 14.75
N LYS A 52 19.94 -12.09 14.42
CA LYS A 52 21.10 -12.50 15.22
C LYS A 52 21.34 -11.49 16.33
N ALA A 53 20.96 -11.83 17.56
CA ALA A 53 21.30 -11.03 18.72
C ALA A 53 22.75 -11.35 19.08
N LEU A 54 23.65 -10.41 18.80
CA LEU A 54 25.02 -10.46 19.30
C LEU A 54 25.02 -9.84 20.70
N GLU A 55 25.31 -10.65 21.73
CA GLU A 55 25.96 -10.09 22.91
C GLU A 55 27.35 -9.57 22.51
N ARG A 56 27.95 -8.72 23.37
CA ARG A 56 29.20 -8.00 23.09
C ARG A 56 30.32 -8.95 22.67
N LYS A 57 30.44 -9.19 21.36
CA LYS A 57 31.39 -10.05 20.63
C LYS A 57 32.60 -10.52 21.46
N ARG A 58 32.38 -11.45 22.40
CA ARG A 58 33.43 -12.14 23.13
C ARG A 58 33.61 -13.52 22.49
N PRO A 59 34.82 -14.09 22.48
CA PRO A 59 35.04 -15.41 21.88
C PRO A 59 34.18 -16.55 22.47
N GLN A 60 33.56 -16.32 23.64
CA GLN A 60 32.74 -17.28 24.37
C GLN A 60 31.22 -17.09 24.15
N ASP A 61 30.79 -16.02 23.46
CA ASP A 61 29.37 -15.71 23.36
C ASP A 61 28.70 -16.60 22.30
N SER A 62 27.64 -17.29 22.70
CA SER A 62 26.80 -18.07 21.80
C SER A 62 25.80 -17.17 21.07
N TYR A 63 25.63 -17.39 19.77
CA TYR A 63 24.64 -16.64 19.00
C TYR A 63 23.23 -17.07 19.41
N GLN A 64 22.48 -16.14 19.99
CA GLN A 64 21.05 -16.33 20.21
C GLN A 64 20.29 -15.76 19.01
N TYR A 65 19.41 -16.57 18.44
CA TYR A 65 18.50 -16.13 17.40
C TYR A 65 17.20 -15.67 18.03
N THR A 66 16.82 -14.43 17.76
CA THR A 66 15.52 -13.86 18.17
C THR A 66 14.65 -13.69 16.93
N GLU A 67 13.34 -13.54 17.10
CA GLU A 67 12.45 -13.20 15.98
C GLU A 67 12.83 -11.84 15.39
N CYS A 68 12.78 -11.73 14.06
CA CYS A 68 13.05 -10.46 13.39
C CYS A 68 11.93 -9.45 13.71
N PRO A 69 12.23 -8.28 14.30
CA PRO A 69 11.23 -7.30 14.73
C PRO A 69 10.46 -6.64 13.59
N GLN A 70 10.98 -6.65 12.36
CA GLN A 70 10.33 -5.98 11.22
C GLN A 70 9.36 -6.89 10.47
N CYS A 71 9.67 -8.18 10.36
CA CYS A 71 8.79 -9.16 9.71
C CYS A 71 8.08 -10.09 10.69
N TYR A 72 8.37 -9.99 12.00
CA TYR A 72 7.81 -10.84 13.05
C TYR A 72 7.95 -12.33 12.71
N GLY A 73 9.16 -12.77 12.37
CA GLY A 73 9.44 -14.17 12.02
C GLY A 73 9.07 -14.58 10.59
N ARG A 74 8.32 -13.77 9.82
CA ARG A 74 7.82 -14.17 8.48
C ARG A 74 8.87 -14.25 7.38
N GLY A 75 9.99 -13.54 7.54
CA GLY A 75 11.02 -13.38 6.49
C GLY A 75 10.60 -12.52 5.30
N THR A 76 9.34 -12.11 5.23
CA THR A 76 8.78 -11.34 4.11
C THR A 76 8.00 -10.14 4.62
N LEU A 77 7.92 -9.12 3.78
CA LEU A 77 7.21 -7.88 4.02
C LEU A 77 6.25 -7.58 2.86
N VAL A 78 5.21 -6.83 3.16
CA VAL A 78 4.32 -6.29 2.12
C VAL A 78 5.14 -5.33 1.25
N CYS A 79 5.01 -5.41 -0.07
CA CYS A 79 5.66 -4.46 -0.96
C CYS A 79 5.07 -3.06 -0.74
N GLN A 80 5.89 -2.14 -0.24
CA GLN A 80 5.46 -0.78 0.12
C GLN A 80 5.09 0.07 -1.10
N VAL A 81 5.67 -0.24 -2.27
CA VAL A 81 5.40 0.49 -3.52
C VAL A 81 4.00 0.24 -4.04
N CYS A 82 3.51 -1.01 -3.96
CA CYS A 82 2.21 -1.41 -4.48
C CYS A 82 1.18 -1.77 -3.40
N PHE A 83 1.47 -1.48 -2.12
CA PHE A 83 0.62 -1.85 -0.98
C PHE A 83 0.24 -3.35 -0.94
N GLY A 84 1.13 -4.20 -1.46
CA GLY A 84 0.92 -5.65 -1.52
C GLY A 84 0.12 -6.18 -2.72
N THR A 85 -0.40 -5.31 -3.58
CA THR A 85 -1.29 -5.71 -4.68
C THR A 85 -0.57 -6.28 -5.89
N GLY A 86 0.73 -5.98 -6.03
CA GLY A 86 1.54 -6.38 -7.19
C GLY A 86 1.25 -5.58 -8.46
N VAL A 87 0.37 -4.57 -8.43
CA VAL A 87 0.09 -3.72 -9.61
C VAL A 87 1.09 -2.58 -9.73
N TYR A 88 1.43 -2.20 -10.97
CA TYR A 88 2.28 -1.05 -11.26
C TYR A 88 1.53 0.27 -11.13
N ASN A 89 0.30 0.34 -11.65
CA ASN A 89 -0.50 1.57 -11.59
C ASN A 89 -1.19 1.71 -10.23
N VAL A 90 -0.50 2.33 -9.28
CA VAL A 90 -1.02 2.62 -7.93
C VAL A 90 -1.79 3.94 -7.85
N ARG A 91 -1.84 4.70 -8.95
CA ARG A 91 -2.51 6.01 -8.96
C ARG A 91 -4.01 5.83 -8.75
N GLY A 92 -4.50 6.45 -7.68
CA GLY A 92 -5.89 6.37 -7.28
C GLY A 92 -6.34 4.99 -6.80
N LEU A 93 -5.45 3.98 -6.68
CA LEU A 93 -5.80 2.60 -6.36
C LEU A 93 -6.65 2.50 -5.10
N LEU A 94 -6.22 3.16 -4.01
CA LEU A 94 -6.94 3.17 -2.73
C LEU A 94 -8.30 3.90 -2.77
N ARG A 95 -8.65 4.56 -3.89
CA ARG A 95 -9.94 5.21 -4.10
C ARG A 95 -10.88 4.41 -5.02
N ARG A 96 -10.38 3.34 -5.67
CA ARG A 96 -11.18 2.53 -6.59
C ARG A 96 -12.12 1.61 -5.82
N PRO A 97 -13.31 1.28 -6.37
CA PRO A 97 -14.26 0.38 -5.71
C PRO A 97 -13.66 -1.01 -5.47
N GLU A 98 -12.83 -1.50 -6.39
CA GLU A 98 -12.11 -2.78 -6.28
C GLU A 98 -11.16 -2.86 -5.07
N ALA A 99 -10.66 -1.73 -4.55
CA ALA A 99 -9.74 -1.69 -3.42
C ALA A 99 -10.42 -1.49 -2.06
N LYS A 100 -11.77 -1.48 -2.02
CA LYS A 100 -12.52 -1.16 -0.79
C LYS A 100 -12.16 -2.07 0.39
N GLU A 101 -12.07 -3.38 0.18
CA GLU A 101 -11.75 -4.32 1.26
C GLU A 101 -10.29 -4.23 1.67
N LEU A 102 -9.39 -4.03 0.71
CA LEU A 102 -7.98 -3.74 0.97
C LEU A 102 -7.82 -2.53 1.90
N VAL A 103 -8.52 -1.43 1.62
CA VAL A 103 -8.47 -0.21 2.45
C VAL A 103 -8.98 -0.47 3.86
N LYS A 104 -10.06 -1.24 4.03
CA LYS A 104 -10.58 -1.60 5.36
C LYS A 104 -9.55 -2.41 6.16
N GLN A 105 -8.85 -3.36 5.54
CA GLN A 105 -7.82 -4.14 6.24
C GLN A 105 -6.64 -3.27 6.65
N ILE A 106 -6.17 -2.39 5.77
CA ILE A 106 -5.11 -1.44 6.10
C ILE A 106 -5.52 -0.55 7.29
N ALA A 107 -6.76 -0.06 7.31
CA ALA A 107 -7.27 0.77 8.40
C ALA A 107 -7.38 0.04 9.75
N ARG A 108 -7.52 -1.30 9.75
CA ARG A 108 -7.65 -2.12 10.98
C ARG A 108 -6.32 -2.50 11.64
N GLY A 109 -5.18 -2.20 11.03
CA GLY A 109 -3.87 -2.54 11.59
C GLY A 109 -2.87 -3.14 10.61
N GLY A 110 -3.18 -3.13 9.31
CA GLY A 110 -2.27 -3.57 8.26
C GLY A 110 -2.68 -4.89 7.63
N ILE A 111 -1.98 -5.24 6.54
CA ILE A 111 -2.28 -6.41 5.72
C ILE A 111 -1.17 -7.44 5.79
N ALA A 112 -1.50 -8.73 5.77
CA ALA A 112 -0.49 -9.78 5.71
C ALA A 112 0.18 -9.82 4.32
N PRO A 113 1.48 -10.18 4.23
CA PRO A 113 2.14 -10.43 2.97
C PRO A 113 1.34 -11.42 2.11
N GLY A 114 0.96 -11.01 0.89
CA GLY A 114 0.21 -11.82 -0.08
C GLY A 114 -1.30 -11.65 -0.05
N GLU A 115 -1.88 -11.19 1.06
CA GLU A 115 -3.33 -11.04 1.23
C GLU A 115 -3.91 -9.95 0.32
N ALA A 116 -3.19 -8.84 0.16
CA ALA A 116 -3.64 -7.68 -0.64
C ALA A 116 -3.98 -8.04 -2.09
N LYS A 117 -3.19 -8.94 -2.69
CA LYS A 117 -3.39 -9.39 -4.06
C LYS A 117 -4.67 -10.23 -4.19
N ILE A 118 -4.92 -11.11 -3.23
CA ILE A 118 -6.10 -11.98 -3.20
C ILE A 118 -7.37 -11.12 -3.10
N LEU A 119 -7.38 -10.15 -2.17
CA LEU A 119 -8.53 -9.25 -1.99
C LEU A 119 -8.85 -8.46 -3.27
N LEU A 120 -7.83 -7.94 -3.95
CA LEU A 120 -8.03 -7.16 -5.16
C LEU A 120 -8.50 -8.03 -6.34
N GLU A 121 -7.98 -9.25 -6.47
CA GLU A 121 -8.43 -10.20 -7.49
C GLU A 121 -9.87 -10.68 -7.25
N GLN A 122 -10.25 -10.93 -5.99
CA GLN A 122 -11.63 -11.28 -5.62
C GLN A 122 -12.60 -10.14 -5.93
N ALA A 123 -12.30 -8.92 -5.48
CA ALA A 123 -13.15 -7.76 -5.74
C ALA A 123 -13.35 -7.50 -7.24
N ARG A 124 -12.31 -7.71 -8.06
CA ARG A 124 -12.42 -7.60 -9.52
C ARG A 124 -13.32 -8.67 -10.14
N ARG A 125 -13.32 -9.90 -9.61
CA ARG A 125 -14.20 -10.97 -10.10
C ARG A 125 -15.65 -10.66 -9.73
N GLU A 126 -15.89 -10.28 -8.48
CA GLU A 126 -17.22 -9.90 -8.00
C GLU A 126 -17.81 -8.73 -8.79
N MET A 127 -17.01 -7.69 -9.10
CA MET A 127 -17.46 -6.56 -9.92
C MET A 127 -17.84 -7.00 -11.35
N LYS A 128 -17.03 -7.85 -11.98
CA LYS A 128 -17.32 -8.40 -13.32
C LYS A 128 -18.58 -9.27 -13.33
N GLU A 129 -18.77 -10.09 -12.31
CA GLU A 129 -19.97 -10.92 -12.17
C GLU A 129 -21.23 -10.05 -11.96
N ASN A 130 -21.12 -8.98 -11.17
CA ASN A 130 -22.22 -8.03 -10.97
C ASN A 130 -22.55 -7.22 -12.21
N GLU A 131 -21.55 -6.84 -13.03
CA GLU A 131 -21.75 -6.18 -14.32
C GLU A 131 -22.48 -7.13 -15.29
N GLN A 132 -22.06 -8.39 -15.40
CA GLN A 132 -22.70 -9.41 -16.24
C GLN A 132 -24.13 -9.77 -15.81
N ALA A 133 -24.44 -9.67 -14.52
CA ALA A 133 -25.79 -9.92 -14.00
C ALA A 133 -26.75 -8.73 -14.21
N GLN A 134 -26.24 -7.56 -14.60
CA GLN A 134 -27.01 -6.34 -14.86
C GLN A 134 -27.29 -6.12 -16.36
N GLU A 135 -26.67 -6.91 -17.24
CA GLU A 135 -26.95 -7.00 -18.68
C GLU A 135 -28.04 -8.03 -18.98
#